data_AF-A0A9D2R0T8-F1
#
_entry.id   AF-A0A9D2R0T8-F1
#
_cell.length_a   1.000
_cell.length_b   1.000
_cell.length_c   1.000
_cell.angle_alpha   90.00
_cell.angle_beta   90.00
_cell.angle_gamma   90.00
#
_symmetry.space_group_name_H-M   'P 1'
#
loop_
_entity.id
_entity.type
_entity.pdbx_description
1 polymer ?
#
loop_
_entity_poly.entity_id
_entity_poly.type
_entity_poly.pdbx_seq_one_letter_code
_entity_poly.pdbx_strand_id
1 'polypeptide(L)'
;YVVGLLSADLSADLLDPASWIKENYPLMSSRSREGEFGTGHNSYITDEDGFVWNAYHARPGIDGPRSAGFRRVHFGPDGYPVLDLTEERDLSPELVWVSSRVTVKK
;
A
#
# COMPACT_ATOMS: atom_id res chain seq x y z
N TYR A 1 13.94 -8.48 4.68
CA TYR A 1 13.76 -7.18 4.00
C TYR A 1 12.39 -6.66 4.37
N VAL A 2 12.25 -5.35 4.56
CA VAL A 2 11.01 -4.66 4.97
C VAL A 2 11.02 -3.24 4.37
N VAL A 3 9.86 -2.60 4.31
CA VAL A 3 9.72 -1.18 3.95
C VAL A 3 9.50 -0.36 5.23
N GLY A 4 10.31 0.68 5.43
CA GLY A 4 10.10 1.71 6.45
C GLY A 4 9.73 3.05 5.83
N LEU A 5 9.48 4.06 6.67
CA LEU A 5 9.12 5.41 6.23
C LEU A 5 9.96 6.47 6.95
N LEU A 6 10.39 7.47 6.20
CA LEU A 6 10.78 8.78 6.71
C LEU A 6 9.71 9.79 6.23
N SER A 7 9.23 10.63 7.13
CA SER A 7 8.29 11.71 6.82
C SER A 7 8.90 13.05 7.18
N ALA A 8 8.55 14.09 6.41
CA ALA A 8 8.95 15.47 6.66
C ALA A 8 7.78 16.38 6.27
N ASP A 9 7.71 17.57 6.89
CA ASP A 9 6.75 18.61 6.47
C ASP A 9 7.11 19.11 5.06
N LEU A 10 6.09 19.45 4.25
CA LEU A 10 6.28 19.91 2.88
C LEU A 10 7.09 21.21 2.78
N SER A 11 7.11 22.02 3.83
CA SER A 11 7.85 23.28 3.91
C SER A 11 9.21 23.17 4.60
N ALA A 12 9.59 21.98 5.08
CA ALA A 12 10.85 21.77 5.80
C ALA A 12 12.08 21.79 4.89
N ASP A 13 13.25 22.07 5.48
CA ASP A 13 14.53 21.88 4.80
C ASP A 13 14.86 20.37 4.73
N LEU A 14 14.72 19.79 3.55
CA LEU A 14 14.96 18.36 3.32
C LEU A 14 16.43 17.95 3.45
N LEU A 15 17.37 18.91 3.46
CA LEU A 15 18.79 18.66 3.69
C LEU A 15 19.13 18.62 5.19
N ASP A 16 18.25 19.11 6.07
CA ASP A 16 18.41 18.99 7.51
C ASP A 16 17.87 17.63 7.99
N PRO A 17 18.71 16.74 8.55
CA PRO A 17 18.25 15.46 9.09
C PRO A 17 17.21 15.63 10.22
N ALA A 18 17.18 16.76 10.93
CA ALA A 18 16.19 17.02 11.97
C ALA A 18 14.77 17.23 11.40
N SER A 19 14.64 17.54 10.11
CA SER A 19 13.34 17.64 9.41
C SER A 19 12.66 16.29 9.20
N TRP A 20 13.39 15.18 9.35
CA TRP A 20 12.90 13.84 9.04
C TRP A 20 12.52 13.06 10.29
N ILE A 21 11.29 12.60 10.35
CA ILE A 21 10.79 11.69 11.38
C ILE A 21 10.90 10.27 10.83
N LYS A 22 11.58 9.39 11.59
CA LYS A 22 11.69 7.97 11.26
C LYS A 22 10.67 7.16 12.03
N GLU A 23 9.87 6.39 11.30
CA GLU A 23 8.93 5.46 11.91
C GLU A 23 9.64 4.33 12.65
N ASN A 24 9.07 3.94 13.79
CA ASN A 24 9.63 2.90 14.66
C ASN A 24 9.13 1.48 14.32
N TYR A 25 8.31 1.32 13.27
CA TYR A 25 7.86 0.04 12.75
C TYR A 25 7.87 0.01 11.20
N PRO A 26 7.94 -1.18 10.58
CA PRO A 26 7.85 -1.29 9.13
C PRO A 26 6.41 -1.07 8.64
N LEU A 27 6.24 -0.30 7.58
CA LEU A 27 4.96 -0.15 6.89
C LEU A 27 4.59 -1.40 6.08
N MET A 28 5.59 -2.19 5.67
CA MET A 28 5.38 -3.43 4.96
C MET A 28 6.44 -4.47 5.34
N SER A 29 6.00 -5.70 5.61
CA SER A 29 6.88 -6.81 6.00
C SER A 29 6.31 -8.15 5.54
N SER A 30 7.01 -9.25 5.84
CA SER A 30 6.47 -10.60 5.62
C SER A 30 5.21 -10.92 6.45
N ARG A 31 4.83 -10.06 7.39
CA ARG A 31 3.56 -10.18 8.14
C ARG A 31 2.37 -9.50 7.44
N SER A 32 2.63 -8.70 6.40
CA SER A 32 1.61 -7.94 5.68
C SER A 32 0.72 -8.83 4.81
N ARG A 33 1.23 -9.97 4.31
CA ARG A 33 0.45 -10.97 3.60
C ARG A 33 1.15 -12.32 3.71
N GLU A 34 0.41 -13.34 4.15
CA GLU A 34 0.92 -14.71 4.17
C GLU A 34 1.33 -15.15 2.76
N GLY A 35 2.50 -15.79 2.66
CA GLY A 35 3.07 -16.24 1.39
C GLY A 35 4.03 -15.24 0.75
N GLU A 36 4.02 -13.97 1.16
CA GLU A 36 4.93 -12.94 0.65
C GLU A 36 6.06 -12.67 1.65
N PHE A 37 7.30 -12.99 1.28
CA PHE A 37 8.44 -12.86 2.18
C PHE A 37 9.45 -11.82 1.68
N GLY A 38 9.93 -10.98 2.59
CA GLY A 38 10.98 -10.02 2.30
C GLY A 38 10.57 -8.92 1.33
N THR A 39 9.40 -8.32 1.57
CA THR A 39 8.86 -7.20 0.78
C THR A 39 9.78 -5.98 0.81
N GLY A 40 9.98 -5.31 -0.33
CA GLY A 40 10.54 -3.96 -0.35
C GLY A 40 11.15 -3.52 -1.68
N HIS A 41 12.05 -2.52 -1.58
CA HIS A 41 12.69 -1.81 -2.69
C HIS A 41 11.61 -1.32 -3.66
N ASN A 42 10.67 -0.60 -3.07
CA ASN A 42 9.45 -0.25 -3.74
C ASN A 42 9.58 1.05 -4.52
N SER A 43 8.66 1.23 -5.46
CA SER A 43 8.39 2.47 -6.17
C SER A 43 6.88 2.71 -6.19
N TYR A 44 6.48 3.90 -6.63
CA TYR A 44 5.07 4.27 -6.71
C TYR A 44 4.71 4.63 -8.14
N ILE A 45 3.52 4.19 -8.57
CA ILE A 45 2.88 4.60 -9.82
C ILE A 45 1.46 5.06 -9.52
N THR A 46 0.87 5.82 -10.45
CA THR A 46 -0.53 6.25 -10.37
C THR A 46 -1.26 5.77 -11.60
N ASP A 47 -2.46 5.21 -11.42
CA ASP A 47 -3.30 4.75 -12.53
C ASP A 47 -4.21 5.87 -13.07
N GLU A 48 -5.08 5.52 -14.02
CA GLU A 48 -6.01 6.45 -14.67
C GLU A 48 -7.13 6.96 -13.77
N ASP A 49 -7.45 6.23 -12.69
CA ASP A 49 -8.45 6.61 -11.69
C ASP A 49 -7.84 7.46 -10.56
N GLY A 50 -6.52 7.69 -10.61
CA GLY A 50 -5.78 8.48 -9.62
C GLY A 50 -5.35 7.69 -8.38
N PHE A 51 -5.46 6.36 -8.39
CA PHE A 51 -4.99 5.54 -7.28
C PHE A 51 -3.48 5.37 -7.32
N VAL A 52 -2.85 5.46 -6.14
CA VAL A 52 -1.42 5.23 -5.97
C VAL A 52 -1.19 3.74 -5.72
N TRP A 53 -0.27 3.15 -6.48
CA TRP A 53 0.12 1.75 -6.34
C TRP A 53 1.57 1.65 -5.86
N ASN A 54 1.78 0.83 -4.84
CA ASN A 54 3.08 0.41 -4.36
C ASN A 54 3.56 -0.78 -5.20
N ALA A 55 4.56 -0.55 -6.04
CA ALA A 55 5.26 -1.61 -6.78
C ALA A 55 6.46 -2.06 -5.96
N TYR A 56 6.59 -3.35 -5.65
CA TYR A 56 7.64 -3.88 -4.77
C TYR A 56 8.11 -5.25 -5.25
N HIS A 57 9.21 -5.75 -4.68
CA HIS A 57 9.55 -7.16 -4.82
C HIS A 57 9.27 -7.94 -3.54
N ALA A 58 8.91 -9.21 -3.68
CA ALA A 58 8.80 -10.19 -2.59
C ALA A 58 9.14 -11.59 -3.11
N ARG A 59 9.32 -12.55 -2.20
CA ARG A 59 9.43 -13.98 -2.54
C ARG A 59 8.10 -14.68 -2.28
N PRO A 60 7.62 -15.54 -3.20
CA PRO A 60 6.54 -16.48 -2.91
C PRO A 60 7.11 -17.63 -2.07
N GLY A 61 6.78 -17.67 -0.77
CA GLY A 61 7.48 -18.53 0.18
C GLY A 61 8.92 -18.08 0.47
N ILE A 62 9.68 -18.88 1.21
CA ILE A 62 11.08 -18.55 1.56
C ILE A 62 12.08 -18.99 0.49
N ASP A 63 11.74 -20.01 -0.31
CA ASP A 63 12.63 -20.60 -1.31
C ASP A 63 12.45 -19.99 -2.72
N GLY A 64 11.33 -19.31 -2.96
CA GLY A 64 11.01 -18.70 -4.26
C GLY A 64 11.95 -17.54 -4.62
N PRO A 65 12.14 -17.25 -5.92
CA PRO A 65 12.90 -16.07 -6.36
C PRO A 65 12.18 -14.78 -5.97
N ARG A 66 12.89 -13.64 -6.04
CA ARG A 66 12.22 -12.33 -5.95
C ARG A 66 11.38 -12.10 -7.20
N SER A 67 10.11 -11.79 -7.01
CA SER A 67 9.14 -11.47 -8.04
C SER A 67 8.51 -10.11 -7.74
N ALA A 68 8.11 -9.39 -8.78
CA ALA A 68 7.40 -8.12 -8.63
C ALA A 68 5.97 -8.35 -8.15
N GLY A 69 5.49 -7.46 -7.29
CA GLY A 69 4.11 -7.38 -6.82
C GLY A 69 3.63 -5.93 -6.84
N PHE A 70 2.32 -5.76 -6.92
CA PHE A 70 1.65 -4.47 -6.83
C PHE A 70 0.60 -4.55 -5.73
N ARG A 71 0.47 -3.48 -4.96
CA ARG A 71 -0.59 -3.32 -3.97
C ARG A 71 -0.99 -1.86 -3.90
N ARG A 72 -2.28 -1.60 -3.81
CA ARG A 72 -2.79 -0.23 -3.68
C ARG A 72 -2.29 0.41 -2.39
N VAL A 73 -1.89 1.67 -2.46
CA VAL A 73 -1.64 2.50 -1.29
C VAL A 73 -2.96 3.08 -0.84
N HIS A 74 -3.33 2.77 0.40
CA HIS A 74 -4.45 3.43 1.05
C HIS A 74 -3.93 4.60 1.88
N PHE A 75 -4.75 5.60 2.08
CA PHE A 75 -4.43 6.72 2.96
C PHE A 75 -5.43 6.74 4.10
N GLY A 76 -4.92 6.75 5.33
CA GLY A 76 -5.73 6.92 6.52
C GLY A 76 -6.43 8.29 6.54
N PRO A 77 -7.37 8.52 7.49
CA PRO A 77 -8.07 9.80 7.63
C PRO A 77 -7.13 11.01 7.87
N ASP A 78 -5.93 10.75 8.37
CA ASP A 78 -4.85 11.71 8.62
C ASP A 78 -3.88 11.85 7.43
N GLY A 79 -4.14 11.15 6.32
CA GLY A 79 -3.25 11.10 5.16
C GLY A 79 -2.08 10.14 5.31
N TYR A 80 -2.02 9.32 6.36
CA TYR A 80 -0.92 8.38 6.57
C TYR A 80 -0.99 7.21 5.57
N PRO A 81 0.11 6.85 4.89
CA PRO A 81 0.10 5.78 3.90
C PRO A 81 0.02 4.40 4.57
N VAL A 82 -0.91 3.57 4.11
CA VAL A 82 -1.12 2.18 4.53
C VAL A 82 -0.73 1.26 3.38
N LEU A 83 0.36 0.53 3.54
CA LEU A 83 0.94 -0.36 2.51
C LEU A 83 0.58 -1.83 2.70
N ASP A 84 -0.03 -2.21 3.83
CA ASP A 84 -0.29 -3.60 4.18
C ASP A 84 -1.78 -4.01 4.13
N LEU A 85 -2.67 -3.09 3.72
CA LEU A 85 -4.07 -3.43 3.48
C LEU A 85 -4.14 -4.37 2.26
N THR A 86 -4.72 -5.55 2.47
CA THR A 86 -4.87 -6.57 1.42
C THR A 86 -6.17 -6.35 0.66
N GLU A 87 -6.29 -6.86 -0.56
CA GLU A 87 -7.48 -6.70 -1.40
C GLU A 87 -8.75 -7.20 -0.69
N GLU A 88 -8.65 -8.28 0.09
CA GLU A 88 -9.78 -8.84 0.86
C GLU A 88 -10.27 -7.89 1.96
N ARG A 89 -9.48 -6.86 2.31
CA ARG A 89 -9.78 -5.83 3.31
C ARG A 89 -10.00 -4.45 2.69
N ASP A 90 -9.91 -4.30 1.37
CA ASP A 90 -10.09 -3.03 0.67
C ASP A 90 -11.55 -2.57 0.72
N LEU A 91 -12.49 -3.51 0.60
CA LEU A 91 -13.92 -3.25 0.70
C LEU A 91 -14.53 -3.91 1.93
N SER A 92 -15.40 -3.17 2.62
CA SER A 92 -16.15 -3.74 3.73
C SER A 92 -17.06 -4.89 3.23
N PRO A 93 -17.10 -6.06 3.89
CA PRO A 93 -17.85 -7.22 3.41
C PRO A 93 -19.33 -6.96 3.11
N GLU A 94 -19.97 -6.07 3.87
CA GLU A 94 -21.37 -5.65 3.68
C GLU A 94 -21.58 -4.77 2.44
N LEU A 95 -20.52 -4.17 1.90
CA LEU A 95 -20.54 -3.31 0.72
C LEU A 95 -20.13 -4.06 -0.56
N VAL A 96 -19.75 -5.34 -0.45
CA VAL A 96 -19.30 -6.15 -1.59
C VAL A 96 -20.43 -6.37 -2.61
N TRP A 97 -21.69 -6.36 -2.16
CA TRP A 97 -22.84 -6.62 -3.02
C TRP A 97 -23.70 -5.36 -3.20
N VAL A 98 -23.88 -4.96 -4.46
CA VAL A 98 -24.84 -3.93 -4.87
C VAL A 98 -25.92 -4.53 -5.74
N SER A 99 -27.16 -4.05 -5.61
CA SER A 99 -28.27 -4.42 -6.48
C SER A 99 -28.91 -3.17 -7.07
N SER A 100 -29.33 -3.26 -8.33
CA SER A 100 -30.02 -2.16 -9.03
C SER A 100 -31.24 -2.71 -9.75
N ARG A 101 -32.31 -1.91 -9.80
CA ARG A 101 -33.54 -2.24 -10.51
C ARG A 101 -33.66 -1.36 -11.75
N VAL A 102 -33.52 -1.98 -12.93
CA VAL A 102 -33.71 -1.29 -14.21
C VAL A 102 -35.18 -1.40 -14.64
N THR A 103 -35.81 -0.27 -14.91
CA THR A 103 -37.17 -0.21 -15.47
C THR A 103 -37.11 0.37 -16.88
N VAL A 104 -37.52 -0.40 -17.88
CA VAL A 104 -37.60 0.07 -19.28
C VAL A 104 -39.05 0.47 -19.57
N LYS A 105 -39.25 1.71 -20.06
CA LYS A 105 -40.55 2.18 -20.56
C LYS A 105 -40.53 2.19 -22.09
N LYS A 106 -41.65 1.79 -22.71
CA LYS A 106 -41.87 1.90 -24.15
C LYS A 106 -42.09 3.35 -24.57
#